data_AF-A0A524NNW3-F1
#
_entry.id   AF-A0A524NNW3-F1
#
_cell.length_a   1.000
_cell.length_b   1.000
_cell.length_c   1.000
_cell.angle_alpha   90.00
_cell.angle_beta   90.00
_cell.angle_gamma   90.00
#
_symmetry.space_group_name_H-M   'P 1'
#
loop_
_entity.id
_entity.type
_entity.pdbx_description
1 polymer ?
#
loop_
_entity_poly.entity_id
_entity_poly.type
_entity_poly.pdbx_seq_one_letter_code
_entity_poly.pdbx_strand_id
1 'polypeptide(L)'
;MDPVTVAALSSWHLDAGLLLMLAATAIVYVRGWRALRFQVADRFPAWRAIAFLGGLLTLFVALASPLDAFSGFLLSAHMTQHLLLMMIAPPLLLLGCPSAPLLRGLPPRIVKPVLGPFLAWPALRRLGQRLTRPATAWLVFVAATWIWHLPGPYAMALYSPFWHWTEHACFFTTALLFWWPVVLPWPSRAAWPTAAIVAYLLLADIQNTALSAIFAFSERVIYPPYAAAPRLWNFSVQDDQIAAGAIMWVPGSIAFLLPVAILVVRMLESPHTAPRVRPSDVAAVVLACALFAVPGPAIADGGKVQLSETAGPFRVSIFTLPNPLRTHAVDISVMVQPLADWRPLLDAHVELELERIGEPIAELDAKPDAERAPGELSATTVHVDATREDAHNKLLYAAHFHVHQAGTWSLRTFVRHGDDHATVTSSLEIWPTPWWMHMPGSGLLLALAALGLISINLRLKRFDPDT
;
A
#
# COMPACT_ATOMS: atom_id res chain seq x y z
N MET A 1 -5.71 27.29 10.45
CA MET A 1 -5.42 25.90 10.87
C MET A 1 -3.93 25.69 10.81
N ASP A 2 -3.39 24.63 11.41
CA ASP A 2 -1.99 24.26 11.18
C ASP A 2 -1.77 23.88 9.70
N PRO A 3 -0.69 24.32 9.03
CA PRO A 3 -0.45 24.05 7.62
C PRO A 3 -0.56 22.57 7.25
N VAL A 4 -0.02 21.69 8.08
CA VAL A 4 0.03 20.26 7.79
C VAL A 4 -1.31 19.58 8.05
N THR A 5 -2.14 20.15 8.93
CA THR A 5 -3.56 19.74 9.02
C THR A 5 -4.33 20.13 7.75
N VAL A 6 -4.03 21.27 7.13
CA VAL A 6 -4.63 21.65 5.84
C VAL A 6 -4.18 20.71 4.72
N ALA A 7 -2.89 20.35 4.68
CA ALA A 7 -2.38 19.36 3.74
C ALA A 7 -3.02 17.98 3.95
N ALA A 8 -3.10 17.48 5.19
CA ALA A 8 -3.79 16.22 5.50
C ALA A 8 -5.26 16.22 5.07
N LEU A 9 -5.96 17.34 5.14
CA LEU A 9 -7.35 17.43 4.65
C LEU A 9 -7.46 17.56 3.12
N SER A 10 -6.35 17.71 2.38
CA SER A 10 -6.34 17.92 0.92
C SER A 10 -5.49 16.93 0.10
N SER A 11 -4.56 16.17 0.71
CA SER A 11 -3.80 15.06 0.07
C SER A 11 -4.65 13.78 -0.11
N TRP A 12 -5.84 13.91 -0.70
CA TRP A 12 -6.68 12.76 -1.05
C TRP A 12 -6.45 12.36 -2.52
N HIS A 13 -5.72 11.26 -2.74
CA HIS A 13 -5.41 10.81 -4.09
C HIS A 13 -6.54 9.95 -4.68
N LEU A 14 -7.51 10.64 -5.29
CA LEU A 14 -8.70 10.03 -5.88
C LEU A 14 -8.43 9.44 -7.28
N ASP A 15 -7.50 8.50 -7.39
CA ASP A 15 -7.25 7.78 -8.65
C ASP A 15 -8.54 7.13 -9.18
N ALA A 16 -8.86 7.46 -10.43
CA ALA A 16 -10.01 6.92 -11.14
C ALA A 16 -9.90 5.39 -11.31
N GLY A 17 -8.69 4.83 -11.49
CA GLY A 17 -8.48 3.39 -11.61
C GLY A 17 -8.89 2.63 -10.34
N LEU A 18 -8.34 3.04 -9.20
CA LEU A 18 -8.62 2.52 -7.87
C LEU A 18 -10.10 2.71 -7.49
N LEU A 19 -10.66 3.91 -7.69
CA LEU A 19 -12.07 4.19 -7.43
C LEU A 19 -12.99 3.31 -8.28
N LEU A 20 -12.74 3.18 -9.58
CA LEU A 20 -13.52 2.31 -10.47
C LEU A 20 -13.37 0.83 -10.09
N MET A 21 -12.18 0.37 -9.69
CA MET A 21 -11.94 -1.01 -9.26
C MET A 21 -12.69 -1.34 -7.96
N LEU A 22 -12.61 -0.46 -6.95
CA LEU A 22 -13.30 -0.63 -5.67
C LEU A 22 -14.83 -0.53 -5.85
N ALA A 23 -15.32 0.46 -6.61
CA ALA A 23 -16.74 0.62 -6.91
C ALA A 23 -17.30 -0.57 -7.71
N ALA A 24 -16.59 -1.04 -8.74
CA ALA A 24 -17.00 -2.22 -9.50
C ALA A 24 -17.05 -3.47 -8.61
N THR A 25 -16.06 -3.66 -7.75
CA THR A 25 -15.99 -4.78 -6.79
C THR A 25 -17.16 -4.72 -5.79
N ALA A 26 -17.45 -3.53 -5.24
CA ALA A 26 -18.59 -3.30 -4.36
C ALA A 26 -19.93 -3.56 -5.05
N ILE A 27 -20.14 -3.04 -6.27
CA ILE A 27 -21.36 -3.23 -7.07
C ILE A 27 -21.56 -4.72 -7.38
N VAL A 28 -20.52 -5.42 -7.83
CA VAL A 28 -20.56 -6.86 -8.13
C VAL A 28 -20.88 -7.67 -6.86
N TYR A 29 -20.18 -7.42 -5.75
CA TYR A 29 -20.47 -8.08 -4.48
C TYR A 29 -21.92 -7.83 -4.04
N VAL A 30 -22.38 -6.56 -3.98
CA VAL A 30 -23.70 -6.20 -3.47
C VAL A 30 -24.81 -6.78 -4.34
N ARG A 31 -24.65 -6.83 -5.68
CA ARG A 31 -25.59 -7.50 -6.59
C ARG A 31 -25.72 -8.99 -6.27
N GLY A 32 -24.59 -9.69 -6.11
CA GLY A 32 -24.59 -11.11 -5.79
C GLY A 32 -25.05 -11.43 -4.37
N TRP A 33 -24.69 -10.60 -3.39
CA TRP A 33 -25.15 -10.71 -2.01
C TRP A 33 -26.67 -10.50 -1.91
N ARG A 34 -27.24 -9.48 -2.58
CA ARG A 34 -28.71 -9.31 -2.65
C ARG A 34 -29.37 -10.56 -3.22
N ALA A 35 -28.87 -11.08 -4.35
CA ALA A 35 -29.40 -12.30 -4.98
C ALA A 35 -29.29 -13.55 -4.07
N LEU A 36 -28.22 -13.68 -3.28
CA LEU A 36 -28.04 -14.79 -2.34
C LEU A 36 -28.86 -14.61 -1.06
N ARG A 37 -29.03 -13.39 -0.54
CA ARG A 37 -29.82 -13.10 0.67
C ARG A 37 -31.29 -13.48 0.51
N PHE A 38 -31.86 -13.31 -0.69
CA PHE A 38 -33.23 -13.78 -0.98
C PHE A 38 -33.35 -15.30 -1.15
N GLN A 39 -32.24 -16.04 -1.31
CA GLN A 39 -32.24 -17.50 -1.53
C GLN A 39 -31.78 -18.30 -0.30
N VAL A 40 -30.90 -17.74 0.52
CA VAL A 40 -30.25 -18.39 1.68
C VAL A 40 -29.91 -17.34 2.75
N ALA A 41 -30.94 -16.64 3.24
CA ALA A 41 -30.82 -15.50 4.17
C ALA A 41 -29.86 -15.75 5.35
N ASP A 42 -30.02 -16.89 6.05
CA ASP A 42 -29.24 -17.28 7.23
C ASP A 42 -27.73 -17.35 6.98
N ARG A 43 -27.33 -17.61 5.73
CA ARG A 43 -25.91 -17.71 5.33
C ARG A 43 -25.32 -16.36 4.93
N PHE A 44 -26.17 -15.43 4.46
CA PHE A 44 -25.80 -14.09 3.97
C PHE A 44 -26.55 -12.96 4.69
N PRO A 45 -26.50 -12.88 6.04
CA PRO A 45 -27.08 -11.78 6.80
C PRO A 45 -26.38 -10.45 6.49
N ALA A 46 -27.02 -9.34 6.85
CA ALA A 46 -26.56 -7.98 6.52
C ALA A 46 -25.14 -7.66 7.00
N TRP A 47 -24.73 -8.18 8.16
CA TRP A 47 -23.38 -7.91 8.69
C TRP A 47 -22.26 -8.39 7.76
N ARG A 48 -22.47 -9.43 6.92
CA ARG A 48 -21.46 -9.87 5.95
C ARG A 48 -21.21 -8.82 4.88
N ALA A 49 -22.27 -8.15 4.40
CA ALA A 49 -22.13 -7.06 3.44
C ALA A 49 -21.51 -5.82 4.08
N ILE A 50 -21.85 -5.52 5.34
CA ILE A 50 -21.21 -4.43 6.10
C ILE A 50 -19.72 -4.72 6.29
N ALA A 51 -19.33 -5.94 6.68
CA ALA A 51 -17.93 -6.33 6.81
C ALA A 51 -17.17 -6.25 5.47
N PHE A 52 -17.76 -6.73 4.37
CA PHE A 52 -17.11 -6.65 3.05
C PHE A 52 -16.93 -5.20 2.58
N LEU A 53 -17.96 -4.36 2.70
CA LEU A 53 -17.88 -2.95 2.33
C LEU A 53 -16.95 -2.17 3.27
N GLY A 54 -16.90 -2.52 4.56
CA GLY A 54 -15.93 -2.02 5.51
C GLY A 54 -14.49 -2.37 5.09
N GLY A 55 -14.24 -3.61 4.68
CA GLY A 55 -12.93 -4.02 4.16
C GLY A 55 -12.51 -3.29 2.88
N LEU A 56 -13.46 -3.01 1.96
CA LEU A 56 -13.18 -2.15 0.79
C LEU A 56 -12.95 -0.69 1.19
N LEU A 57 -13.64 -0.18 2.20
CA LEU A 57 -13.39 1.15 2.76
C LEU A 57 -12.02 1.23 3.45
N THR A 58 -11.58 0.17 4.14
CA THR A 58 -10.22 0.07 4.67
C THR A 58 -9.17 0.10 3.56
N LEU A 59 -9.40 -0.59 2.42
CA LEU A 59 -8.51 -0.48 1.25
C LEU A 59 -8.49 0.94 0.66
N PHE A 60 -9.64 1.60 0.56
CA PHE A 60 -9.70 2.99 0.12
C PHE A 60 -8.92 3.92 1.05
N VAL A 61 -9.11 3.80 2.36
CA VAL A 61 -8.37 4.59 3.36
C VAL A 61 -6.87 4.27 3.30
N ALA A 62 -6.49 3.01 3.10
CA ALA A 62 -5.09 2.64 2.99
C ALA A 62 -4.40 3.11 1.69
N LEU A 63 -5.13 3.32 0.58
CA LEU A 63 -4.53 3.54 -0.75
C LEU A 63 -4.91 4.86 -1.44
N ALA A 64 -5.80 5.65 -0.85
CA ALA A 64 -6.27 6.93 -1.42
C ALA A 64 -6.50 8.05 -0.38
N SER A 65 -6.38 7.73 0.92
CA SER A 65 -6.31 8.77 1.95
C SER A 65 -4.87 9.31 2.05
N PRO A 66 -4.67 10.41 2.79
CA PRO A 66 -3.34 10.95 3.03
C PRO A 66 -2.33 9.93 3.55
N LEU A 67 -2.73 8.80 4.15
CA LEU A 67 -1.77 7.78 4.60
C LEU A 67 -0.84 7.26 3.47
N ASP A 68 -1.34 7.12 2.24
CA ASP A 68 -0.56 6.62 1.09
C ASP A 68 0.48 7.65 0.63
N ALA A 69 -0.01 8.86 0.33
CA ALA A 69 0.76 10.08 0.18
C ALA A 69 1.89 10.15 1.24
N PHE A 70 1.49 10.02 2.50
CA PHE A 70 2.28 10.38 3.66
C PHE A 70 3.34 9.34 4.05
N SER A 71 3.24 8.13 3.49
CA SER A 71 3.98 6.90 3.80
C SER A 71 5.51 6.96 3.68
N GLY A 72 6.14 8.10 3.39
CA GLY A 72 7.59 8.14 3.17
C GLY A 72 8.36 9.39 3.64
N PHE A 73 7.72 10.33 4.34
CA PHE A 73 8.46 11.13 5.35
C PHE A 73 8.35 10.52 6.74
N LEU A 74 7.28 9.76 7.04
CA LEU A 74 7.13 9.04 8.30
C LEU A 74 6.94 7.53 8.11
N LEU A 75 7.80 6.78 8.76
CA LEU A 75 7.73 5.34 8.92
C LEU A 75 6.47 4.93 9.70
N SER A 76 5.99 5.77 10.62
CA SER A 76 4.73 5.53 11.36
C SER A 76 3.49 5.58 10.45
N ALA A 77 3.45 6.46 9.45
CA ALA A 77 2.38 6.49 8.44
C ALA A 77 2.42 5.24 7.56
N HIS A 78 3.62 4.88 7.08
CA HIS A 78 3.88 3.66 6.31
C HIS A 78 3.44 2.38 7.04
N MET A 79 3.81 2.24 8.32
CA MET A 79 3.42 1.06 9.11
C MET A 79 1.93 1.05 9.46
N THR A 80 1.27 2.21 9.55
CA THR A 80 -0.19 2.29 9.64
C THR A 80 -0.86 1.77 8.37
N GLN A 81 -0.34 2.14 7.19
CA GLN A 81 -0.81 1.65 5.89
C GLN A 81 -0.65 0.12 5.77
N HIS A 82 0.53 -0.40 6.11
CA HIS A 82 0.81 -1.84 6.16
C HIS A 82 -0.13 -2.59 7.13
N LEU A 83 -0.42 -2.03 8.30
CA LEU A 83 -1.34 -2.63 9.27
C LEU A 83 -2.79 -2.66 8.76
N LEU A 84 -3.26 -1.61 8.09
CA LEU A 84 -4.58 -1.58 7.44
C LEU A 84 -4.69 -2.66 6.35
N LEU A 85 -3.66 -2.80 5.52
CA LEU A 85 -3.60 -3.77 4.41
C LEU A 85 -3.45 -5.23 4.86
N MET A 86 -2.82 -5.50 6.01
CA MET A 86 -2.63 -6.87 6.53
C MET A 86 -3.66 -7.30 7.58
N MET A 87 -4.00 -6.43 8.52
CA MET A 87 -4.70 -6.82 9.76
C MET A 87 -6.19 -6.47 9.75
N ILE A 88 -6.61 -5.48 8.95
CA ILE A 88 -7.99 -4.96 8.98
C ILE A 88 -8.74 -5.28 7.68
N ALA A 89 -8.22 -4.87 6.51
CA ALA A 89 -8.93 -5.11 5.25
C ALA A 89 -9.13 -6.61 4.91
N PRO A 90 -8.12 -7.49 4.99
CA PRO A 90 -8.28 -8.90 4.63
C PRO A 90 -9.32 -9.67 5.47
N PRO A 91 -9.30 -9.66 6.82
CA PRO A 91 -10.30 -10.41 7.59
C PRO A 91 -11.72 -9.84 7.39
N LEU A 92 -11.88 -8.53 7.26
CA LEU A 92 -13.19 -7.91 6.95
C LEU A 92 -13.74 -8.38 5.59
N LEU A 93 -12.91 -8.40 4.55
CA LEU A 93 -13.30 -8.91 3.23
C LEU A 93 -13.66 -10.40 3.27
N LEU A 94 -12.88 -11.22 3.99
CA LEU A 94 -13.16 -12.66 4.14
C LEU A 94 -14.42 -12.92 4.98
N LEU A 95 -14.68 -12.14 6.03
CA LEU A 95 -15.92 -12.22 6.83
C LEU A 95 -17.18 -11.99 5.97
N GLY A 96 -17.04 -11.23 4.88
CA GLY A 96 -18.06 -11.08 3.83
C GLY A 96 -18.40 -12.34 3.04
N CYS A 97 -17.64 -13.43 3.18
CA CYS A 97 -17.70 -14.67 2.38
C CYS A 97 -17.69 -14.36 0.86
N PRO A 98 -16.66 -13.65 0.36
CA PRO A 98 -16.75 -12.78 -0.81
C PRO A 98 -16.96 -13.52 -2.13
N SER A 99 -16.41 -14.72 -2.23
CA SER A 99 -16.38 -15.53 -3.45
C SER A 99 -17.76 -15.85 -4.03
N ALA A 100 -18.76 -16.14 -3.18
CA ALA A 100 -20.09 -16.51 -3.68
C ALA A 100 -20.89 -15.28 -4.15
N PRO A 101 -20.96 -14.16 -3.42
CA PRO A 101 -21.48 -12.89 -3.94
C PRO A 101 -20.76 -12.43 -5.21
N LEU A 102 -19.43 -12.41 -5.25
CA LEU A 102 -18.67 -11.94 -6.43
C LEU A 102 -19.00 -12.79 -7.67
N LEU A 103 -18.93 -14.13 -7.57
CA LEU A 103 -19.28 -15.03 -8.68
C LEU A 103 -20.77 -14.97 -9.08
N ARG A 104 -21.68 -14.58 -8.16
CA ARG A 104 -23.12 -14.50 -8.43
C ARG A 104 -23.54 -13.15 -9.02
N GLY A 105 -22.82 -12.08 -8.71
CA GLY A 105 -23.08 -10.71 -9.18
C GLY A 105 -22.50 -10.39 -10.55
N LEU A 106 -21.44 -11.09 -10.97
CA LEU A 106 -20.84 -11.00 -12.30
C LEU A 106 -21.82 -11.43 -13.42
N PRO A 107 -21.76 -10.81 -14.62
CA PRO A 107 -22.55 -11.23 -15.77
C PRO A 107 -22.30 -12.71 -16.14
N PRO A 108 -23.35 -13.53 -16.38
CA PRO A 108 -23.19 -14.93 -16.79
C PRO A 108 -22.35 -15.13 -18.07
N ARG A 109 -22.32 -14.12 -18.95
CA ARG A 109 -21.50 -14.07 -20.17
C ARG A 109 -19.99 -14.02 -19.90
N ILE A 110 -19.55 -13.58 -18.72
CA ILE A 110 -18.13 -13.58 -18.31
C ILE A 110 -17.82 -14.85 -17.49
N VAL A 111 -18.73 -15.21 -16.57
CA VAL A 111 -18.54 -16.35 -15.65
C VAL A 111 -18.54 -17.69 -16.37
N LYS A 112 -19.36 -17.89 -17.42
CA LYS A 112 -19.46 -19.19 -18.11
C LYS A 112 -18.26 -19.52 -19.03
N PRO A 113 -17.85 -18.66 -19.99
CA PRO A 113 -16.83 -19.04 -20.98
C PRO A 113 -15.38 -18.78 -20.54
N VAL A 114 -15.11 -17.68 -19.82
CA VAL A 114 -13.74 -17.27 -19.47
C VAL A 114 -13.41 -17.69 -18.04
N LEU A 115 -14.17 -17.20 -17.07
CA LEU A 115 -13.86 -17.41 -15.67
C LEU A 115 -14.00 -18.89 -15.28
N GLY A 116 -15.13 -19.52 -15.62
CA GLY A 116 -15.44 -20.90 -15.27
C GLY A 116 -14.34 -21.92 -15.59
N PRO A 117 -13.85 -22.01 -16.84
CA PRO A 117 -12.80 -22.96 -17.22
C PRO A 117 -11.42 -22.66 -16.59
N PHE A 118 -10.96 -21.39 -16.62
CA PHE A 118 -9.69 -20.99 -16.02
C PHE A 118 -9.67 -21.33 -14.52
N LEU A 119 -10.71 -20.90 -13.81
CA LEU A 119 -10.90 -21.17 -12.39
C LEU A 119 -11.15 -22.67 -12.08
N ALA A 120 -11.48 -23.49 -13.07
CA ALA A 120 -11.64 -24.94 -12.91
C ALA A 120 -10.34 -25.75 -13.08
N TRP A 121 -9.25 -25.14 -13.54
CA TRP A 121 -7.99 -25.82 -13.87
C TRP A 121 -7.39 -26.57 -12.65
N PRO A 122 -7.15 -27.90 -12.73
CA PRO A 122 -6.62 -28.66 -11.59
C PRO A 122 -5.27 -28.19 -11.04
N ALA A 123 -4.39 -27.61 -11.86
CA ALA A 123 -3.12 -27.04 -11.39
C ALA A 123 -3.37 -25.84 -10.45
N LEU A 124 -4.23 -24.91 -10.90
CA LEU A 124 -4.68 -23.74 -10.14
C LEU A 124 -5.32 -24.17 -8.80
N ARG A 125 -6.24 -25.15 -8.84
CA ARG A 125 -6.87 -25.71 -7.63
C ARG A 125 -5.87 -26.29 -6.64
N ARG A 126 -4.89 -27.09 -7.11
CA ARG A 126 -3.83 -27.67 -6.27
C ARG A 126 -2.94 -26.60 -5.63
N LEU A 127 -2.65 -25.51 -6.35
CA LEU A 127 -1.89 -24.38 -5.83
C LEU A 127 -2.66 -23.67 -4.71
N GLY A 128 -3.92 -23.29 -4.94
CA GLY A 128 -4.78 -22.67 -3.92
C GLY A 128 -4.93 -23.55 -2.67
N GLN A 129 -5.14 -24.85 -2.84
CA GLN A 129 -5.20 -25.82 -1.74
C GLN A 129 -3.89 -25.95 -0.94
N ARG A 130 -2.72 -25.74 -1.57
CA ARG A 130 -1.42 -25.71 -0.88
C ARG A 130 -1.25 -24.40 -0.13
N LEU A 131 -1.45 -23.26 -0.79
CA LEU A 131 -1.26 -21.93 -0.22
C LEU A 131 -2.19 -21.66 0.99
N THR A 132 -3.41 -22.19 1.00
CA THR A 132 -4.36 -22.05 2.13
C THR A 132 -4.16 -23.07 3.28
N ARG A 133 -3.09 -23.88 3.28
CA ARG A 133 -2.72 -24.69 4.46
C ARG A 133 -2.10 -23.78 5.52
N PRO A 134 -2.43 -23.92 6.82
CA PRO A 134 -1.91 -23.04 7.87
C PRO A 134 -0.38 -22.86 7.83
N ALA A 135 0.40 -23.93 7.83
CA ALA A 135 1.86 -23.82 7.77
C ALA A 135 2.37 -23.04 6.54
N THR A 136 1.77 -23.26 5.36
CA THR A 136 2.15 -22.55 4.12
C THR A 136 1.70 -21.09 4.13
N ALA A 137 0.47 -20.81 4.58
CA ALA A 137 -0.05 -19.45 4.72
C ALA A 137 0.75 -18.64 5.74
N TRP A 138 1.14 -19.26 6.87
CA TRP A 138 2.00 -18.66 7.89
C TRP A 138 3.37 -18.31 7.32
N LEU A 139 4.07 -19.30 6.72
CA LEU A 139 5.41 -19.12 6.19
C LEU A 139 5.44 -18.06 5.07
N VAL A 140 4.46 -18.06 4.18
CA VAL A 140 4.38 -17.07 3.08
C VAL A 140 4.07 -15.66 3.60
N PHE A 141 3.20 -15.52 4.60
CA PHE A 141 2.92 -14.23 5.25
C PHE A 141 4.13 -13.70 6.00
N VAL A 142 4.73 -14.50 6.89
CA VAL A 142 5.90 -14.10 7.69
C VAL A 142 7.12 -13.84 6.80
N ALA A 143 7.34 -14.63 5.75
CA ALA A 143 8.40 -14.34 4.78
C ALA A 143 8.17 -13.01 4.05
N ALA A 144 6.94 -12.70 3.62
CA ALA A 144 6.62 -11.41 3.02
C ALA A 144 6.84 -10.25 4.00
N THR A 145 6.34 -10.38 5.24
CA THR A 145 6.59 -9.43 6.34
C THR A 145 8.08 -9.15 6.49
N TRP A 146 8.90 -10.18 6.74
CA TRP A 146 10.32 -9.98 7.02
C TRP A 146 11.12 -9.51 5.80
N ILE A 147 10.86 -10.02 4.60
CA ILE A 147 11.58 -9.61 3.38
C ILE A 147 11.40 -8.12 3.10
N TRP A 148 10.17 -7.62 3.13
CA TRP A 148 9.91 -6.21 2.82
C TRP A 148 10.43 -5.25 3.89
N HIS A 149 10.50 -5.68 5.16
CA HIS A 149 11.07 -4.87 6.24
C HIS A 149 12.62 -4.95 6.30
N LEU A 150 13.29 -5.71 5.43
CA LEU A 150 14.75 -5.59 5.26
C LEU A 150 15.10 -4.26 4.58
N PRO A 151 16.16 -3.53 5.02
CA PRO A 151 16.48 -2.19 4.48
C PRO A 151 16.67 -2.10 2.96
N GLY A 152 17.06 -3.18 2.29
CA GLY A 152 17.20 -3.23 0.82
C GLY A 152 15.84 -3.19 0.09
N PRO A 153 15.01 -4.24 0.21
CA PRO A 153 13.65 -4.25 -0.35
C PRO A 153 12.80 -3.05 0.10
N TYR A 154 12.94 -2.63 1.36
CA TYR A 154 12.26 -1.45 1.88
C TYR A 154 12.62 -0.17 1.11
N ALA A 155 13.92 0.08 0.89
CA ALA A 155 14.38 1.22 0.09
C ALA A 155 14.00 1.08 -1.40
N MET A 156 13.90 -0.15 -1.94
CA MET A 156 13.41 -0.36 -3.31
C MET A 156 11.95 0.07 -3.48
N ALA A 157 11.09 -0.24 -2.50
CA ALA A 157 9.71 0.20 -2.50
C ALA A 157 9.61 1.73 -2.41
N LEU A 158 10.21 2.33 -1.38
CA LEU A 158 10.16 3.77 -1.13
C LEU A 158 10.65 4.60 -2.34
N TYR A 159 11.63 4.11 -3.10
CA TYR A 159 12.20 4.81 -4.25
C TYR A 159 11.53 4.50 -5.60
N SER A 160 10.56 3.59 -5.65
CA SER A 160 9.95 3.15 -6.91
C SER A 160 8.48 2.77 -6.73
N PRO A 161 7.53 3.54 -7.32
CA PRO A 161 6.09 3.24 -7.24
C PRO A 161 5.74 1.81 -7.64
N PHE A 162 6.42 1.23 -8.63
CA PHE A 162 6.22 -0.17 -9.03
C PHE A 162 6.53 -1.16 -7.89
N TRP A 163 7.61 -0.94 -7.15
CA TRP A 163 8.00 -1.84 -6.05
C TRP A 163 7.11 -1.64 -4.83
N HIS A 164 6.71 -0.40 -4.52
CA HIS A 164 5.73 -0.11 -3.46
C HIS A 164 4.35 -0.72 -3.75
N TRP A 165 3.86 -0.64 -4.99
CA TRP A 165 2.64 -1.32 -5.41
C TRP A 165 2.78 -2.85 -5.34
N THR A 166 3.98 -3.39 -5.61
CA THR A 166 4.28 -4.81 -5.49
C THR A 166 4.34 -5.26 -4.02
N GLU A 167 4.88 -4.43 -3.13
CA GLU A 167 4.90 -4.61 -1.67
C GLU A 167 3.48 -4.64 -1.10
N HIS A 168 2.66 -3.61 -1.37
CA HIS A 168 1.26 -3.57 -0.97
C HIS A 168 0.44 -4.76 -1.51
N ALA A 169 0.64 -5.13 -2.79
CA ALA A 169 0.02 -6.32 -3.36
C ALA A 169 0.50 -7.62 -2.68
N CYS A 170 1.76 -7.69 -2.26
CA CYS A 170 2.33 -8.82 -1.53
C CYS A 170 1.70 -8.94 -0.13
N PHE A 171 1.70 -7.87 0.66
CA PHE A 171 1.10 -7.85 1.99
C PHE A 171 -0.38 -8.19 1.96
N PHE A 172 -1.17 -7.52 1.11
CA PHE A 172 -2.60 -7.79 1.00
C PHE A 172 -2.89 -9.24 0.56
N THR A 173 -2.16 -9.76 -0.44
CA THR A 173 -2.36 -11.12 -0.95
C THR A 173 -1.94 -12.19 0.05
N THR A 174 -0.80 -12.01 0.74
CA THR A 174 -0.34 -12.98 1.74
C THR A 174 -1.17 -12.92 3.02
N ALA A 175 -1.67 -11.74 3.42
CA ALA A 175 -2.62 -11.61 4.51
C ALA A 175 -3.99 -12.24 4.18
N LEU A 176 -4.49 -12.14 2.94
CA LEU A 176 -5.67 -12.89 2.50
C LEU A 176 -5.48 -14.41 2.61
N LEU A 177 -4.27 -14.92 2.36
CA LEU A 177 -3.94 -16.33 2.58
C LEU A 177 -3.84 -16.66 4.08
N PHE A 178 -3.27 -15.76 4.89
CA PHE A 178 -3.14 -15.90 6.36
C PHE A 178 -4.50 -15.96 7.06
N TRP A 179 -5.40 -15.02 6.77
CA TRP A 179 -6.70 -14.96 7.41
C TRP A 179 -7.67 -16.06 6.91
N TRP A 180 -7.36 -16.75 5.81
CA TRP A 180 -8.21 -17.82 5.27
C TRP A 180 -8.46 -19.02 6.20
N PRO A 181 -7.43 -19.71 6.76
CA PRO A 181 -7.63 -20.78 7.74
C PRO A 181 -8.25 -20.32 9.07
N VAL A 182 -8.20 -19.02 9.40
CA VAL A 182 -8.75 -18.44 10.63
C VAL A 182 -10.25 -18.11 10.45
N VAL A 183 -10.59 -17.36 9.40
CA VAL A 183 -11.96 -16.88 9.13
C VAL A 183 -12.85 -17.97 8.52
N LEU A 184 -12.26 -18.94 7.79
CA LEU A 184 -12.94 -20.03 7.10
C LEU A 184 -14.17 -19.57 6.29
N PRO A 185 -14.01 -18.60 5.36
CA PRO A 185 -15.11 -18.03 4.59
C PRO A 185 -15.89 -19.11 3.81
N TRP A 186 -17.22 -19.07 3.91
CA TRP A 186 -18.13 -20.09 3.37
C TRP A 186 -17.99 -20.25 1.85
N PRO A 187 -18.06 -21.47 1.28
CA PRO A 187 -18.15 -22.81 1.90
C PRO A 187 -16.84 -23.48 2.35
N SER A 188 -15.83 -22.76 2.83
CA SER A 188 -14.73 -23.41 3.56
C SER A 188 -15.29 -24.19 4.76
N ARG A 189 -14.74 -25.39 5.01
CA ARG A 189 -14.91 -26.16 6.25
C ARG A 189 -13.52 -26.29 6.88
N ALA A 190 -13.42 -26.19 8.21
CA ALA A 190 -12.18 -26.42 8.94
C ALA A 190 -11.50 -27.73 8.53
N ALA A 191 -10.17 -27.76 8.57
CA ALA A 191 -9.34 -28.93 8.25
C ALA A 191 -8.24 -29.19 9.31
N TRP A 192 -8.24 -28.41 10.39
CA TRP A 192 -7.25 -28.41 11.46
C TRP A 192 -7.98 -28.16 12.80
N PRO A 193 -7.48 -28.70 13.93
CA PRO A 193 -8.09 -28.49 15.24
C PRO A 193 -7.89 -27.04 15.71
N THR A 194 -8.84 -26.53 16.49
CA THR A 194 -8.85 -25.12 16.97
C THR A 194 -7.56 -24.75 17.70
N ALA A 195 -6.99 -25.66 18.49
CA ALA A 195 -5.70 -25.45 19.18
C ALA A 195 -4.54 -25.17 18.22
N ALA A 196 -4.51 -25.76 17.03
CA ALA A 196 -3.49 -25.48 16.01
C ALA A 196 -3.68 -24.09 15.38
N ILE A 197 -4.91 -23.59 15.28
CA ILE A 197 -5.18 -22.21 14.83
C ILE A 197 -4.83 -21.19 15.92
N VAL A 198 -5.02 -21.52 17.20
CA VAL A 198 -4.52 -20.70 18.32
C VAL A 198 -3.00 -20.63 18.32
N ALA A 199 -2.29 -21.76 18.20
CA ALA A 199 -0.83 -21.76 18.12
C ALA A 199 -0.30 -21.00 16.88
N TYR A 200 -0.96 -21.14 15.74
CA TYR A 200 -0.67 -20.39 14.51
C TYR A 200 -0.76 -18.87 14.68
N LEU A 201 -1.80 -18.37 15.37
CA LEU A 201 -1.96 -16.95 15.68
C LEU A 201 -0.92 -16.46 16.70
N LEU A 202 -0.66 -17.22 17.76
CA LEU A 202 0.36 -16.89 18.76
C LEU A 202 1.77 -16.83 18.16
N LEU A 203 2.11 -17.72 17.23
CA LEU A 203 3.38 -17.65 16.50
C LEU A 203 3.47 -16.42 15.59
N ALA A 204 2.35 -15.99 14.99
CA ALA A 204 2.29 -14.76 14.20
C ALA A 204 2.45 -13.49 15.07
N ASP A 205 1.91 -13.51 16.30
CA ASP A 205 2.10 -12.46 17.29
C ASP A 205 3.54 -12.40 17.83
N ILE A 206 4.18 -13.54 18.08
CA ILE A 206 5.58 -13.62 18.52
C ILE A 206 6.51 -12.99 17.48
N GLN A 207 6.35 -13.27 16.18
CA GLN A 207 7.18 -12.65 15.15
C GLN A 207 6.83 -11.16 14.91
N ASN A 208 5.57 -10.76 15.14
CA ASN A 208 5.15 -9.36 15.09
C ASN A 208 5.80 -8.56 16.22
N THR A 209 5.76 -9.10 17.44
CA THR A 209 6.44 -8.56 18.63
C THR A 209 7.95 -8.46 18.40
N ALA A 210 8.58 -9.50 17.83
CA ALA A 210 10.02 -9.48 17.54
C ALA A 210 10.41 -8.39 16.53
N LEU A 211 9.66 -8.24 15.43
CA LEU A 211 9.92 -7.20 14.43
C LEU A 211 9.64 -5.79 14.98
N SER A 212 8.55 -5.63 15.73
CA SER A 212 8.19 -4.36 16.39
C SER A 212 9.22 -3.93 17.44
N ALA A 213 9.78 -4.90 18.18
CA ALA A 213 10.84 -4.67 19.16
C ALA A 213 12.16 -4.21 18.50
N ILE A 214 12.49 -4.72 17.30
CA ILE A 214 13.64 -4.22 16.53
C ILE A 214 13.47 -2.72 16.22
N PHE A 215 12.27 -2.29 15.84
CA PHE A 215 11.98 -0.87 15.57
C PHE A 215 12.03 -0.03 16.86
N ALA A 216 11.30 -0.46 17.90
CA ALA A 216 11.12 0.29 19.14
C ALA A 216 12.37 0.37 20.04
N PHE A 217 13.31 -0.57 19.92
CA PHE A 217 14.53 -0.62 20.75
C PHE A 217 15.84 -0.46 19.96
N SER A 218 15.82 -0.30 18.64
CA SER A 218 17.03 0.06 17.89
C SER A 218 17.37 1.54 18.10
N GLU A 219 18.46 1.80 18.82
CA GLU A 219 19.10 3.12 18.97
C GLU A 219 19.62 3.72 17.64
N ARG A 220 19.54 2.94 16.54
CA ARG A 220 19.93 3.34 15.19
C ARG A 220 18.72 3.46 14.30
N VAL A 221 18.77 4.45 13.41
CA VAL A 221 17.84 4.59 12.28
C VAL A 221 18.05 3.42 11.31
N ILE A 222 17.06 2.53 11.22
CA ILE A 222 17.10 1.31 10.40
C ILE A 222 17.02 1.66 8.91
N TYR A 223 16.30 2.72 8.57
CA TYR A 223 16.03 3.18 7.21
C TYR A 223 16.56 4.60 7.00
N PRO A 224 17.79 4.76 6.47
CA PRO A 224 18.39 6.07 6.17
C PRO A 224 17.56 7.07 5.34
N PRO A 225 16.62 6.69 4.43
CA PRO A 225 15.84 7.67 3.68
C PRO A 225 15.07 8.66 4.56
N TYR A 226 14.48 8.20 5.67
CA TYR A 226 13.77 9.05 6.62
C TYR A 226 14.69 9.97 7.44
N ALA A 227 15.98 9.65 7.53
CA ALA A 227 16.96 10.55 8.16
C ALA A 227 17.21 11.78 7.28
N ALA A 228 17.16 11.62 5.95
CA ALA A 228 17.23 12.72 4.98
C ALA A 228 15.91 13.48 4.86
N ALA A 229 14.76 12.83 5.05
CA ALA A 229 13.45 13.48 5.06
C ALA A 229 13.38 14.61 6.11
N PRO A 230 12.93 15.83 5.74
CA PRO A 230 12.83 16.96 6.66
C PRO A 230 11.74 16.77 7.72
N ARG A 231 11.86 17.52 8.82
CA ARG A 231 11.09 17.30 10.06
C ARG A 231 9.71 17.94 10.01
N LEU A 232 8.73 17.25 10.59
CA LEU A 232 7.32 17.66 10.71
C LEU A 232 6.97 17.71 12.21
N TRP A 233 6.43 18.83 12.70
CA TRP A 233 6.30 19.20 14.13
C TRP A 233 7.50 18.82 15.02
N ASN A 234 8.73 18.96 14.52
CA ASN A 234 9.98 18.59 15.22
C ASN A 234 10.07 17.11 15.65
N PHE A 235 9.24 16.22 15.11
CA PHE A 235 9.31 14.79 15.40
C PHE A 235 10.63 14.23 14.85
N SER A 236 11.46 13.66 15.73
CA SER A 236 12.74 13.10 15.31
C SER A 236 12.50 11.76 14.60
N VAL A 237 13.43 11.36 13.72
CA VAL A 237 13.29 10.07 13.02
C VAL A 237 13.41 8.87 13.98
N GLN A 238 14.03 9.07 15.15
CA GLN A 238 14.10 8.06 16.19
C GLN A 238 12.76 7.91 16.90
N ASP A 239 12.07 9.02 17.19
CA ASP A 239 10.72 9.00 17.76
C ASP A 239 9.70 8.39 16.78
N ASP A 240 9.84 8.70 15.48
CA ASP A 240 9.02 8.11 14.41
C ASP A 240 9.27 6.60 14.26
N GLN A 241 10.52 6.13 14.37
CA GLN A 241 10.82 4.70 14.37
C GLN A 241 10.27 3.98 15.61
N ILE A 242 10.32 4.62 16.78
CA ILE A 242 9.71 4.10 18.00
C ILE A 242 8.18 4.05 17.89
N ALA A 243 7.56 5.10 17.33
CA ALA A 243 6.13 5.16 17.07
C ALA A 243 5.68 4.10 16.05
N ALA A 244 6.43 3.93 14.95
CA ALA A 244 6.19 2.86 13.98
C ALA A 244 6.26 1.47 14.63
N GLY A 245 7.28 1.22 15.46
CA GLY A 245 7.37 -0.01 16.26
C GLY A 245 6.17 -0.21 17.18
N ALA A 246 5.71 0.84 17.88
CA ALA A 246 4.53 0.78 18.74
C ALA A 246 3.21 0.53 17.97
N ILE A 247 3.07 1.10 16.77
CA ILE A 247 1.93 0.90 15.85
C ILE A 247 1.91 -0.54 15.30
N MET A 248 3.06 -1.10 14.95
CA MET A 248 3.17 -2.52 14.58
C MET A 248 2.85 -3.42 15.79
N TRP A 249 3.33 -3.06 16.99
CA TRP A 249 3.18 -3.90 18.17
C TRP A 249 1.74 -3.95 18.68
N VAL A 250 1.18 -2.84 19.17
CA VAL A 250 -0.04 -2.88 20.00
C VAL A 250 -1.29 -3.20 19.15
N PRO A 251 -1.61 -2.45 18.07
CA PRO A 251 -2.63 -2.85 17.11
C PRO A 251 -2.41 -4.24 16.49
N GLY A 252 -1.17 -4.62 16.15
CA GLY A 252 -0.86 -5.92 15.52
C GLY A 252 -1.11 -7.10 16.46
N SER A 253 -0.60 -7.04 17.68
CA SER A 253 -0.86 -8.04 18.72
C SER A 253 -2.35 -8.15 19.05
N ILE A 254 -3.08 -7.04 19.11
CA ILE A 254 -4.54 -7.07 19.34
C ILE A 254 -5.26 -7.76 18.16
N ALA A 255 -4.83 -7.54 16.92
CA ALA A 255 -5.40 -8.24 15.76
C ALA A 255 -5.22 -9.76 15.82
N PHE A 256 -4.09 -10.27 16.35
CA PHE A 256 -3.88 -11.71 16.54
C PHE A 256 -4.54 -12.28 17.80
N LEU A 257 -4.43 -11.57 18.94
CA LEU A 257 -4.86 -12.06 20.26
C LEU A 257 -6.37 -12.02 20.46
N LEU A 258 -7.11 -11.09 19.83
CA LEU A 258 -8.57 -11.07 19.92
C LEU A 258 -9.21 -12.34 19.28
N PRO A 259 -8.84 -12.76 18.05
CA PRO A 259 -9.21 -14.08 17.53
C PRO A 259 -8.75 -15.24 18.42
N VAL A 260 -7.58 -15.20 19.04
CA VAL A 260 -7.15 -16.25 20.00
C VAL A 260 -8.14 -16.33 21.17
N ALA A 261 -8.48 -15.21 21.81
CA ALA A 261 -9.41 -15.17 22.93
C ALA A 261 -10.79 -15.74 22.54
N ILE A 262 -11.32 -15.34 21.38
CA ILE A 262 -12.59 -15.85 20.82
C ILE A 262 -12.53 -17.37 20.58
N LEU A 263 -11.41 -17.89 20.08
CA LEU A 263 -11.24 -19.33 19.85
C LEU A 263 -11.08 -20.13 21.14
N VAL A 264 -10.36 -19.60 22.13
CA VAL A 264 -10.19 -20.22 23.46
C VAL A 264 -11.52 -20.27 24.22
N VAL A 265 -12.29 -19.18 24.26
CA VAL A 265 -13.62 -19.17 24.88
C VAL A 265 -14.55 -20.22 24.25
N ARG A 266 -14.56 -20.34 22.92
CA ARG A 266 -15.33 -21.39 22.23
C ARG A 266 -14.87 -22.82 22.54
N MET A 267 -13.57 -23.04 22.74
CA MET A 267 -13.06 -24.36 23.15
C MET A 267 -13.54 -24.75 24.55
N LEU A 268 -13.74 -23.77 25.44
CA LEU A 268 -14.33 -23.97 26.77
C LEU A 268 -15.86 -24.12 26.71
N GLU A 269 -16.55 -23.30 25.91
CA GLU A 269 -18.01 -23.37 25.72
C GLU A 269 -18.50 -24.68 25.08
N SER A 270 -17.74 -25.25 24.13
CA SER A 270 -18.21 -26.37 23.31
C SER A 270 -17.08 -27.21 22.69
N PRO A 271 -16.55 -28.22 23.42
CA PRO A 271 -15.48 -29.10 22.95
C PRO A 271 -15.75 -29.89 21.66
N HIS A 272 -17.00 -29.96 21.19
CA HIS A 272 -17.43 -30.88 20.11
C HIS A 272 -18.18 -30.23 18.94
N THR A 273 -18.43 -28.92 18.92
CA THR A 273 -19.10 -28.27 17.78
C THR A 273 -18.13 -27.53 16.85
N ALA A 274 -18.29 -27.71 15.54
CA ALA A 274 -17.48 -27.01 14.54
C ALA A 274 -17.67 -25.48 14.62
N PRO A 275 -16.58 -24.68 14.64
CA PRO A 275 -16.66 -23.24 14.86
C PRO A 275 -17.43 -22.53 13.75
N ARG A 276 -18.45 -21.76 14.14
CA ARG A 276 -19.16 -20.79 13.29
C ARG A 276 -18.87 -19.39 13.80
N VAL A 277 -18.56 -18.46 12.91
CA VAL A 277 -18.47 -17.03 13.24
C VAL A 277 -19.85 -16.50 13.60
N ARG A 278 -20.01 -16.01 14.84
CA ARG A 278 -21.19 -15.34 15.38
C ARG A 278 -21.12 -13.83 15.06
N PRO A 279 -22.25 -13.11 15.01
CA PRO A 279 -22.24 -11.65 14.83
C PRO A 279 -21.49 -10.90 15.95
N SER A 280 -21.50 -11.44 17.17
CA SER A 280 -20.77 -10.91 18.34
C SER A 280 -19.25 -10.83 18.10
N ASP A 281 -18.69 -11.84 17.44
CA ASP A 281 -17.25 -11.93 17.18
C ASP A 281 -16.83 -10.85 16.18
N VAL A 282 -17.70 -10.58 15.21
CA VAL A 282 -17.51 -9.52 14.21
C VAL A 282 -17.72 -8.15 14.83
N ALA A 283 -18.68 -7.99 15.75
CA ALA A 283 -18.81 -6.76 16.53
C ALA A 283 -17.57 -6.50 17.39
N ALA A 284 -16.99 -7.52 18.02
CA ALA A 284 -15.75 -7.39 18.79
C ALA A 284 -14.55 -7.01 17.90
N VAL A 285 -14.39 -7.66 16.74
CA VAL A 285 -13.32 -7.32 15.78
C VAL A 285 -13.50 -5.91 15.21
N VAL A 286 -14.71 -5.55 14.77
CA VAL A 286 -15.00 -4.20 14.25
C VAL A 286 -14.83 -3.14 15.33
N LEU A 287 -15.23 -3.40 16.58
CA LEU A 287 -15.02 -2.48 17.70
C LEU A 287 -13.54 -2.33 18.02
N ALA A 288 -12.75 -3.41 18.03
CA ALA A 288 -11.30 -3.32 18.21
C ALA A 288 -10.65 -2.50 17.07
N CYS A 289 -10.98 -2.79 15.80
CA CYS A 289 -10.51 -1.98 14.67
C CYS A 289 -10.93 -0.51 14.79
N ALA A 290 -12.15 -0.22 15.25
CA ALA A 290 -12.65 1.14 15.43
C ALA A 290 -11.98 1.88 16.61
N LEU A 291 -11.60 1.18 17.68
CA LEU A 291 -10.86 1.74 18.81
C LEU A 291 -9.41 2.09 18.47
N PHE A 292 -8.85 1.54 17.38
CA PHE A 292 -7.57 1.97 16.80
C PHE A 292 -7.72 2.84 15.54
N ALA A 293 -8.93 3.00 15.00
CA ALA A 293 -9.25 4.00 13.97
C ALA A 293 -9.43 5.41 14.56
N VAL A 294 -8.68 5.75 15.61
CA VAL A 294 -8.60 7.10 16.17
C VAL A 294 -7.64 7.90 15.29
N PRO A 295 -8.04 9.06 14.74
CA PRO A 295 -7.15 9.89 13.96
C PRO A 295 -6.12 10.59 14.86
N GLY A 296 -4.99 9.92 15.09
CA GLY A 296 -3.73 10.62 15.35
C GLY A 296 -3.30 11.41 14.10
N PRO A 297 -2.51 12.50 14.24
CA PRO A 297 -1.98 13.22 13.08
C PRO A 297 -0.99 12.34 12.31
N ALA A 298 -1.33 11.98 11.06
CA ALA A 298 -0.47 11.26 10.12
C ALA A 298 0.09 12.22 9.04
N ILE A 299 1.30 11.95 8.49
CA ILE A 299 2.19 12.98 7.90
C ILE A 299 3.36 12.37 7.06
N ALA A 300 4.13 13.01 6.13
CA ALA A 300 3.81 13.55 4.77
C ALA A 300 5.09 13.90 3.90
N ASP A 301 5.65 13.29 2.81
CA ASP A 301 5.28 12.25 1.79
C ASP A 301 6.51 11.65 1.03
N GLY A 302 6.46 10.41 0.53
CA GLY A 302 7.66 9.57 0.23
C GLY A 302 8.67 9.79 -0.91
N GLY A 303 8.93 10.98 -1.43
CA GLY A 303 9.99 11.18 -2.45
C GLY A 303 11.44 11.01 -1.93
N LYS A 304 12.41 10.60 -2.77
CA LYS A 304 13.84 10.66 -2.38
C LYS A 304 14.30 12.10 -2.33
N VAL A 305 14.80 12.54 -1.16
CA VAL A 305 15.55 13.79 -1.02
C VAL A 305 16.84 13.76 -1.85
N GLN A 306 16.97 14.66 -2.82
CA GLN A 306 18.22 14.92 -3.53
C GLN A 306 19.01 16.07 -2.87
N LEU A 307 18.31 17.07 -2.36
CA LEU A 307 18.89 18.25 -1.71
C LEU A 307 18.00 18.74 -0.56
N SER A 308 18.59 19.30 0.49
CA SER A 308 17.85 19.95 1.58
C SER A 308 18.71 21.01 2.26
N GLU A 309 18.69 22.22 1.70
CA GLU A 309 19.62 23.31 2.02
C GLU A 309 18.90 24.60 2.44
N THR A 310 19.64 25.44 3.16
CA THR A 310 19.19 26.76 3.59
C THR A 310 19.56 27.80 2.53
N ALA A 311 18.57 28.54 2.03
CA ALA A 311 18.75 29.61 1.05
C ALA A 311 17.84 30.80 1.42
N GLY A 312 18.46 31.97 1.63
CA GLY A 312 17.75 33.14 2.16
C GLY A 312 17.08 32.82 3.51
N PRO A 313 15.82 33.23 3.73
CA PRO A 313 15.07 32.95 4.97
C PRO A 313 14.41 31.56 5.00
N PHE A 314 14.62 30.74 3.96
CA PHE A 314 13.98 29.44 3.80
C PHE A 314 14.98 28.28 3.90
N ARG A 315 14.48 27.10 4.27
CA ARG A 315 15.05 25.81 3.86
C ARG A 315 14.23 25.25 2.71
N VAL A 316 14.91 24.88 1.64
CA VAL A 316 14.31 24.28 0.44
C VAL A 316 14.76 22.82 0.39
N SER A 317 13.81 21.90 0.34
CA SER A 317 14.09 20.47 0.18
C SER A 317 13.52 19.97 -1.13
N ILE A 318 14.36 19.32 -1.94
CA ILE A 318 14.05 18.86 -3.29
C ILE A 318 13.97 17.34 -3.29
N PHE A 319 12.87 16.81 -3.81
CA PHE A 319 12.52 15.41 -3.88
C PHE A 319 12.31 15.00 -5.32
N THR A 320 12.71 13.79 -5.71
CA THR A 320 12.53 13.32 -7.09
C THR A 320 12.07 11.87 -7.18
N LEU A 321 11.21 11.58 -8.16
CA LEU A 321 10.77 10.24 -8.54
C LEU A 321 10.83 10.07 -10.08
N PRO A 322 11.11 8.86 -10.60
CA PRO A 322 11.59 7.67 -9.89
C PRO A 322 13.04 7.83 -9.40
N ASN A 323 13.49 6.99 -8.46
CA ASN A 323 14.91 6.97 -8.07
C ASN A 323 15.57 5.59 -8.34
N PRO A 324 16.71 5.51 -9.06
CA PRO A 324 17.39 6.60 -9.76
C PRO A 324 16.53 7.17 -10.89
N LEU A 325 16.74 8.45 -11.20
CA LEU A 325 16.02 9.15 -12.26
C LEU A 325 16.23 8.47 -13.62
N ARG A 326 15.16 8.39 -14.41
CA ARG A 326 15.14 7.77 -15.73
C ARG A 326 14.69 8.75 -16.79
N THR A 327 15.01 8.45 -18.05
CA THR A 327 14.38 9.13 -19.20
C THR A 327 12.86 8.98 -19.19
N HIS A 328 12.18 9.81 -19.98
CA HIS A 328 10.73 10.03 -19.97
C HIS A 328 10.27 10.82 -18.74
N ALA A 329 9.38 10.30 -17.89
CA ALA A 329 8.75 11.06 -16.82
C ALA A 329 9.67 11.20 -15.59
N VAL A 330 9.99 12.44 -15.26
CA VAL A 330 10.72 12.84 -14.05
C VAL A 330 9.81 13.77 -13.24
N ASP A 331 9.42 13.35 -12.04
CA ASP A 331 8.66 14.15 -11.11
C ASP A 331 9.62 14.82 -10.12
N ILE A 332 9.52 16.15 -10.00
CA ILE A 332 10.35 16.95 -9.09
C ILE A 332 9.41 17.71 -8.17
N SER A 333 9.49 17.39 -6.87
CA SER A 333 8.73 18.04 -5.81
C SER A 333 9.64 18.85 -4.89
N VAL A 334 9.13 19.96 -4.35
CA VAL A 334 9.85 20.90 -3.49
C VAL A 334 9.03 21.16 -2.23
N MET A 335 9.68 21.12 -1.06
CA MET A 335 9.13 21.71 0.17
C MET A 335 9.88 22.99 0.53
N VAL A 336 9.13 24.00 0.95
CA VAL A 336 9.66 25.27 1.48
C VAL A 336 9.28 25.36 2.96
N GLN A 337 10.25 25.62 3.84
CA GLN A 337 10.04 25.85 5.27
C GLN A 337 10.75 27.15 5.69
N PRO A 338 10.11 28.13 6.34
CA PRO A 338 10.82 29.27 6.93
C PRO A 338 11.73 28.81 8.07
N LEU A 339 12.93 29.39 8.16
CA LEU A 339 13.89 29.08 9.23
C LEU A 339 13.40 29.48 10.63
N ALA A 340 12.39 30.35 10.70
CA ALA A 340 11.86 30.89 11.95
C ALA A 340 11.04 29.89 12.77
N ASP A 341 10.28 29.00 12.13
CA ASP A 341 9.39 28.06 12.82
C ASP A 341 9.32 26.64 12.20
N TRP A 342 10.04 26.42 11.10
CA TRP A 342 10.12 25.13 10.37
C TRP A 342 8.78 24.59 9.85
N ARG A 343 7.73 25.40 9.75
CA ARG A 343 6.45 24.93 9.18
C ARG A 343 6.49 24.93 7.65
N PRO A 344 5.88 23.94 6.97
CA PRO A 344 5.74 23.99 5.52
C PRO A 344 4.91 25.20 5.06
N LEU A 345 5.45 25.94 4.10
CA LEU A 345 4.87 27.16 3.54
C LEU A 345 3.97 26.82 2.35
N LEU A 346 2.69 27.22 2.38
CA LEU A 346 1.63 26.67 1.51
C LEU A 346 1.08 27.67 0.47
N ASP A 347 1.66 28.86 0.44
CA ASP A 347 1.29 30.05 -0.31
C ASP A 347 2.50 30.71 -0.99
N ALA A 348 3.60 29.96 -1.16
CA ALA A 348 4.78 30.39 -1.92
C ALA A 348 4.60 30.18 -3.42
N HIS A 349 5.34 30.94 -4.22
CA HIS A 349 5.56 30.65 -5.64
C HIS A 349 6.85 29.86 -5.80
N VAL A 350 6.82 28.76 -6.56
CA VAL A 350 8.00 27.93 -6.84
C VAL A 350 8.11 27.72 -8.34
N GLU A 351 9.24 28.12 -8.92
CA GLU A 351 9.56 27.92 -10.34
C GLU A 351 10.77 27.00 -10.46
N LEU A 352 10.72 26.03 -11.38
CA LEU A 352 11.78 25.06 -11.65
C LEU A 352 12.32 25.21 -13.07
N GLU A 353 13.62 25.45 -13.17
CA GLU A 353 14.38 25.53 -14.41
C GLU A 353 15.31 24.32 -14.52
N LEU A 354 15.06 23.44 -15.50
CA LEU A 354 15.89 22.27 -15.77
C LEU A 354 16.73 22.52 -17.03
N GLU A 355 18.06 22.46 -16.90
CA GLU A 355 19.06 22.77 -17.93
C GLU A 355 20.09 21.64 -18.05
N ARG A 356 20.47 21.23 -19.26
CA ARG A 356 21.43 20.13 -19.44
C ARG A 356 22.89 20.56 -19.17
N ILE A 357 23.63 19.79 -18.38
CA ILE A 357 25.09 19.94 -18.20
C ILE A 357 25.83 18.77 -18.85
N GLY A 358 26.48 19.02 -19.99
CA GLY A 358 27.44 18.09 -20.61
C GLY A 358 26.89 17.18 -21.72
N GLU A 359 27.80 16.38 -22.28
CA GLU A 359 27.55 15.55 -23.46
C GLU A 359 26.60 14.35 -23.20
N PRO A 360 26.02 13.74 -24.25
CA PRO A 360 25.13 12.59 -24.09
C PRO A 360 25.84 11.35 -23.55
N ILE A 361 25.29 10.76 -22.49
CA ILE A 361 25.61 9.38 -22.11
C ILE A 361 25.08 8.47 -23.23
N ALA A 362 25.96 7.70 -23.85
CA ALA A 362 25.56 6.72 -24.86
C ALA A 362 24.67 5.63 -24.22
N GLU A 363 23.59 5.25 -24.91
CA GLU A 363 22.65 4.25 -24.40
C GLU A 363 23.26 2.84 -24.45
N LEU A 364 23.85 2.40 -23.34
CA LEU A 364 24.55 1.10 -23.25
C LEU A 364 23.68 -0.13 -23.52
N ASP A 365 22.36 -0.02 -23.30
CA ASP A 365 21.37 -1.11 -23.43
C ASP A 365 20.28 -0.82 -24.48
N ALA A 366 20.49 0.17 -25.37
CA ALA A 366 19.55 0.42 -26.46
C ALA A 366 19.49 -0.81 -27.39
N LYS A 367 18.25 -1.26 -27.67
CA LYS A 367 18.02 -2.30 -28.67
C LYS A 367 18.48 -1.76 -30.03
N PRO A 368 19.25 -2.52 -30.83
CA PRO A 368 19.51 -2.14 -32.22
C PRO A 368 18.18 -1.95 -32.97
N ASP A 369 18.22 -1.13 -34.02
CA ASP A 369 17.11 -0.73 -34.90
C ASP A 369 16.22 0.44 -34.40
N ALA A 370 16.66 1.22 -33.40
CA ALA A 370 16.08 2.54 -33.11
C ALA A 370 16.67 3.60 -34.06
N GLU A 371 15.94 3.96 -35.13
CA GLU A 371 16.39 4.98 -36.11
C GLU A 371 16.54 6.37 -35.48
N ARG A 372 17.72 6.97 -35.64
CA ARG A 372 18.06 8.28 -35.06
C ARG A 372 17.58 9.40 -35.99
N ALA A 373 16.42 9.98 -35.70
CA ALA A 373 15.86 11.09 -36.48
C ALA A 373 16.81 12.32 -36.49
N PRO A 374 17.22 12.83 -37.67
CA PRO A 374 18.14 13.96 -37.75
C PRO A 374 17.40 15.30 -37.75
N GLY A 375 17.65 16.17 -36.76
CA GLY A 375 17.23 17.58 -36.85
C GLY A 375 17.03 18.36 -35.54
N GLU A 376 16.95 17.73 -34.37
CA GLU A 376 16.64 18.45 -33.13
C GLU A 376 17.82 19.31 -32.63
N LEU A 377 17.65 20.63 -32.66
CA LEU A 377 18.62 21.62 -32.21
C LEU A 377 18.63 21.73 -30.67
N SER A 378 19.83 21.71 -30.08
CA SER A 378 20.03 21.64 -28.63
C SER A 378 19.90 23.01 -27.95
N ALA A 379 18.68 23.38 -27.58
CA ALA A 379 18.38 24.48 -26.66
C ALA A 379 17.45 23.96 -25.54
N THR A 380 18.04 23.47 -24.46
CA THR A 380 17.39 22.51 -23.54
C THR A 380 17.26 23.02 -22.10
N THR A 381 16.89 24.30 -21.96
CA THR A 381 16.47 24.91 -20.70
C THR A 381 14.94 24.93 -20.66
N VAL A 382 14.34 24.26 -19.68
CA VAL A 382 12.88 24.13 -19.53
C VAL A 382 12.45 24.74 -18.20
N HIS A 383 11.66 25.80 -18.26
CA HIS A 383 11.02 26.42 -17.09
C HIS A 383 9.62 25.85 -16.90
N VAL A 384 9.28 25.47 -15.67
CA VAL A 384 7.95 25.01 -15.26
C VAL A 384 7.62 25.53 -13.87
N ASP A 385 6.45 26.13 -13.69
CA ASP A 385 5.93 26.47 -12.37
C ASP A 385 5.58 25.17 -11.61
N ALA A 386 6.10 25.02 -10.40
CA ALA A 386 5.78 23.88 -9.54
C ALA A 386 4.59 24.24 -8.65
N THR A 387 3.50 23.47 -8.72
CA THR A 387 2.25 23.82 -8.05
C THR A 387 1.87 22.82 -6.95
N ARG A 388 1.05 23.27 -6.00
CA ARG A 388 0.41 22.40 -5.01
C ARG A 388 -0.78 21.61 -5.59
N GLU A 389 -1.22 21.89 -6.82
CA GLU A 389 -2.27 21.10 -7.48
C GLU A 389 -1.69 19.81 -8.07
N ASP A 390 -0.55 19.91 -8.75
CA ASP A 390 0.19 18.77 -9.33
C ASP A 390 0.80 17.85 -8.27
N ALA A 391 1.27 18.41 -7.14
CA ALA A 391 1.89 17.64 -6.08
C ALA A 391 0.92 16.64 -5.43
N HIS A 392 1.31 15.37 -5.31
CA HIS A 392 0.54 14.38 -4.54
C HIS A 392 0.43 14.83 -3.07
N ASN A 393 1.54 15.31 -2.49
CA ASN A 393 1.58 15.95 -1.18
C ASN A 393 1.11 17.40 -1.27
N LYS A 394 0.08 17.78 -0.50
CA LYS A 394 -0.32 19.20 -0.40
C LYS A 394 0.57 20.05 0.54
N LEU A 395 1.68 19.50 1.08
CA LEU A 395 2.83 20.26 1.58
C LEU A 395 3.86 20.64 0.50
N LEU A 396 3.86 19.95 -0.64
CA LEU A 396 4.87 20.10 -1.68
C LEU A 396 4.33 20.89 -2.87
N TYR A 397 5.25 21.46 -3.63
CA TYR A 397 5.05 22.03 -4.95
C TYR A 397 5.72 21.09 -5.94
N ALA A 398 5.00 20.60 -6.96
CA ALA A 398 5.55 19.64 -7.92
C ALA A 398 5.48 20.15 -9.34
N ALA A 399 6.44 19.74 -10.17
CA ALA A 399 6.39 19.86 -11.62
C ALA A 399 6.86 18.56 -12.28
N HIS A 400 6.23 18.21 -13.39
CA HIS A 400 6.52 16.99 -14.13
C HIS A 400 7.29 17.32 -15.41
N PHE A 401 8.48 16.75 -15.55
CA PHE A 401 9.38 16.95 -16.69
C PHE A 401 9.38 15.71 -17.60
N HIS A 402 9.41 15.94 -18.92
CA HIS A 402 9.63 14.90 -19.92
C HIS A 402 11.06 14.97 -20.46
N VAL A 403 11.95 14.17 -19.89
CA VAL A 403 13.39 14.19 -20.19
C VAL A 403 13.72 13.10 -21.21
N HIS A 404 13.91 13.50 -22.46
CA HIS A 404 14.13 12.58 -23.58
C HIS A 404 15.56 12.02 -23.70
N GLN A 405 16.53 12.54 -22.94
CA GLN A 405 17.94 12.17 -23.09
C GLN A 405 18.64 11.97 -21.73
N ALA A 406 19.45 10.90 -21.64
CA ALA A 406 20.29 10.63 -20.49
C ALA A 406 21.51 11.58 -20.41
N GLY A 407 21.93 11.89 -19.18
CA GLY A 407 23.01 12.84 -18.89
C GLY A 407 22.86 13.49 -17.51
N THR A 408 23.76 14.43 -17.23
CA THR A 408 23.67 15.28 -16.04
C THR A 408 22.87 16.55 -16.36
N TRP A 409 22.02 16.96 -15.42
CA TRP A 409 21.17 18.14 -15.55
C TRP A 409 21.33 19.04 -14.33
N SER A 410 21.36 20.35 -14.57
CA SER A 410 21.15 21.39 -13.58
C SER A 410 19.65 21.50 -13.29
N LEU A 411 19.27 21.50 -12.03
CA LEU A 411 17.97 21.98 -11.57
C LEU A 411 18.19 23.27 -10.79
N ARG A 412 17.69 24.40 -11.31
CA ARG A 412 17.56 25.64 -10.57
C ARG A 412 16.13 25.75 -10.03
N THR A 413 16.01 26.02 -8.74
CA THR A 413 14.74 26.16 -8.01
C THR A 413 14.65 27.57 -7.47
N PHE A 414 13.68 28.33 -7.95
CA PHE A 414 13.38 29.68 -7.48
C PHE A 414 12.17 29.64 -6.55
N VAL A 415 12.28 30.27 -5.39
CA VAL A 415 11.22 30.34 -4.37
C VAL A 415 10.94 31.80 -4.04
N ARG A 416 9.67 32.19 -3.99
CA ARG A 416 9.25 33.55 -3.61
C ARG A 416 8.05 33.51 -2.66
N HIS A 417 8.07 34.35 -1.62
CA HIS A 417 6.94 34.55 -0.71
C HIS A 417 6.95 35.99 -0.19
N GLY A 418 5.94 36.78 -0.54
CA GLY A 418 5.99 38.24 -0.33
C GLY A 418 7.19 38.86 -1.05
N ASP A 419 7.99 39.63 -0.31
CA ASP A 419 9.25 40.22 -0.79
C ASP A 419 10.46 39.25 -0.69
N ASP A 420 10.34 38.21 0.15
CA ASP A 420 11.39 37.23 0.37
C ASP A 420 11.54 36.28 -0.83
N HIS A 421 12.79 35.98 -1.17
CA HIS A 421 13.14 35.14 -2.31
C HIS A 421 14.40 34.31 -2.04
N ALA A 422 14.48 33.15 -2.69
CA ALA A 422 15.65 32.27 -2.66
C ALA A 422 15.83 31.55 -4.00
N THR A 423 17.08 31.18 -4.29
CA THR A 423 17.45 30.33 -5.42
C THR A 423 18.35 29.21 -4.93
N VAL A 424 18.08 27.98 -5.36
CA VAL A 424 18.84 26.78 -5.02
C VAL A 424 19.18 26.02 -6.31
N THR A 425 20.39 25.47 -6.40
CA THR A 425 20.86 24.74 -7.58
C THR A 425 21.29 23.34 -7.19
N SER A 426 20.79 22.32 -7.90
CA SER A 426 21.13 20.91 -7.69
C SER A 426 21.58 20.24 -8.98
N SER A 427 22.47 19.25 -8.90
CA SER A 427 22.79 18.38 -10.03
C SER A 427 21.99 17.07 -9.98
N LEU A 428 21.38 16.70 -11.10
CA LEU A 428 20.58 15.49 -11.26
C LEU A 428 21.22 14.57 -12.32
N GLU A 429 21.51 13.32 -11.97
CA GLU A 429 21.91 12.29 -12.92
C GLU A 429 20.66 11.56 -13.47
N ILE A 430 20.40 11.68 -14.77
CA ILE A 430 19.27 11.04 -15.43
C ILE A 430 19.77 9.93 -16.33
N TRP A 431 19.36 8.69 -16.02
CA TRP A 431 19.85 7.46 -16.65
C TRP A 431 18.89 6.96 -17.74
N PRO A 432 19.35 6.18 -18.73
CA PRO A 432 18.43 5.56 -19.70
C PRO A 432 17.45 4.60 -19.00
N THR A 433 16.24 4.48 -19.57
CA THR A 433 15.19 3.57 -19.11
C THR A 433 15.44 2.15 -19.63
N PRO A 434 15.58 1.12 -18.75
CA PRO A 434 15.73 -0.26 -19.21
C PRO A 434 14.46 -0.78 -19.87
N TRP A 435 14.59 -1.48 -21.00
CA TRP A 435 13.47 -1.93 -21.85
C TRP A 435 12.36 -2.72 -21.10
N TRP A 436 12.72 -3.44 -20.03
CA TRP A 436 11.78 -4.24 -19.24
C TRP A 436 10.89 -3.39 -18.32
N MET A 437 11.24 -2.14 -18.02
CA MET A 437 10.37 -1.23 -17.27
C MET A 437 9.12 -0.81 -18.06
N HIS A 438 9.10 -0.98 -19.39
CA HIS A 438 7.93 -0.73 -20.22
C HIS A 438 6.88 -1.88 -20.19
N MET A 439 7.09 -2.94 -19.39
CA MET A 439 6.13 -4.05 -19.28
C MET A 439 5.01 -3.77 -18.24
N PRO A 440 3.73 -3.69 -18.64
CA PRO A 440 2.66 -3.28 -17.74
C PRO A 440 2.17 -4.40 -16.79
N GLY A 441 1.98 -4.07 -15.51
CA GLY A 441 0.87 -4.58 -14.69
C GLY A 441 0.98 -5.98 -14.06
N SER A 442 2.18 -6.53 -13.88
CA SER A 442 2.36 -7.89 -13.32
C SER A 442 1.77 -8.10 -11.91
N GLY A 443 1.94 -7.13 -11.00
CA GLY A 443 1.49 -7.24 -9.61
C GLY A 443 -0.03 -7.35 -9.43
N LEU A 444 -0.81 -6.50 -10.13
CA LEU A 444 -2.27 -6.48 -10.02
C LEU A 444 -2.90 -7.79 -10.55
N LEU A 445 -2.33 -8.35 -11.62
CA LEU A 445 -2.75 -9.64 -12.18
C LEU A 445 -2.52 -10.79 -11.19
N LEU A 446 -1.43 -10.77 -10.40
CA LEU A 446 -1.18 -11.78 -9.36
C LEU A 446 -2.18 -11.70 -8.20
N ALA A 447 -2.50 -10.49 -7.72
CA ALA A 447 -3.49 -10.29 -6.65
C ALA A 447 -4.91 -10.69 -7.08
N LEU A 448 -5.33 -10.32 -8.30
CA LEU A 448 -6.62 -10.72 -8.87
C LEU A 448 -6.67 -12.23 -9.18
N ALA A 449 -5.57 -12.82 -9.65
CA ALA A 449 -5.46 -14.26 -9.83
C ALA A 449 -5.58 -14.99 -8.48
N ALA A 450 -4.98 -14.48 -7.40
CA ALA A 450 -5.10 -15.02 -6.05
C ALA A 450 -6.55 -14.97 -5.52
N LEU A 451 -7.23 -13.83 -5.62
CA LEU A 451 -8.65 -13.70 -5.26
C LEU A 451 -9.55 -14.64 -6.08
N GLY A 452 -9.22 -14.86 -7.34
CA GLY A 452 -9.81 -15.88 -8.22
C GLY A 452 -9.59 -17.30 -7.66
N LEU A 453 -8.33 -17.75 -7.62
CA LEU A 453 -7.82 -19.01 -7.04
C LEU A 453 -8.54 -19.44 -5.76
N ILE A 454 -8.57 -18.51 -4.82
CA ILE A 454 -9.11 -18.66 -3.47
C ILE A 454 -10.63 -18.95 -3.52
N SER A 455 -11.34 -18.37 -4.49
CA SER A 455 -12.79 -18.43 -4.62
C SER A 455 -13.38 -19.76 -5.11
N ILE A 456 -12.56 -20.78 -5.46
CA ILE A 456 -13.04 -22.05 -6.05
C ILE A 456 -12.71 -23.29 -5.24
N ASN A 457 -11.70 -23.23 -4.37
CA ASN A 457 -11.48 -24.22 -3.30
C ASN A 457 -12.81 -24.56 -2.59
N LEU A 458 -13.60 -23.50 -2.42
CA LEU A 458 -14.99 -23.45 -2.02
C LEU A 458 -15.99 -24.33 -2.81
N ARG A 459 -16.01 -24.27 -4.15
CA ARG A 459 -17.17 -24.73 -4.94
C ARG A 459 -17.40 -26.24 -4.90
N LEU A 460 -16.41 -27.03 -4.45
CA LEU A 460 -16.45 -28.49 -4.44
C LEU A 460 -16.73 -29.14 -3.09
N LYS A 461 -16.74 -28.42 -1.95
CA LYS A 461 -17.27 -28.96 -0.66
C LYS A 461 -18.82 -29.08 -0.65
N ARG A 462 -19.40 -29.33 -1.82
CA ARG A 462 -20.83 -29.31 -2.18
C ARG A 462 -21.22 -30.28 -3.32
N PHE A 463 -20.26 -31.00 -3.91
CA PHE A 463 -20.46 -31.99 -4.99
C PHE A 463 -19.58 -33.22 -4.78
N ASP A 464 -19.45 -33.61 -3.52
CA ASP A 464 -19.13 -34.97 -3.12
C ASP A 464 -20.38 -35.48 -2.39
N PRO A 465 -21.10 -36.48 -2.91
CA PRO A 465 -22.25 -37.08 -2.23
C PRO A 465 -21.85 -37.94 -1.02
N ASP A 466 -20.58 -38.36 -0.95
CA ASP A 466 -20.11 -39.44 -0.08
C ASP A 466 -19.18 -38.95 1.07
N THR A 467 -19.11 -37.62 1.34
CA THR A 467 -18.36 -37.01 2.49
C THR A 467 -18.95 -35.78 3.23
#